data_AF-A0AAN4PI09-F1
#
_entry.id   AF-A0AAN4PI09-F1
#
_cell.length_a   1.000
_cell.length_b   1.000
_cell.length_c   1.000
_cell.angle_alpha   90.00
_cell.angle_beta   90.00
_cell.angle_gamma   90.00
#
_symmetry.space_group_name_H-M   'P 1'
#
loop_
_entity.id
_entity.type
_entity.pdbx_description
1 polymer ?
#
loop_
_entity_poly.entity_id
_entity_poly.type
_entity_poly.pdbx_seq_one_letter_code
_entity_poly.pdbx_strand_id
1 'polypeptide(L)'
;MDVTQCGLGPQSPEFHLASDIDGVRQDLFTKGIAFVEECDETSLVHLGNQLGEIVRPRNEKTHGSGISHIRFAPDLTGKGYSSEELFFHTDRSGWDEPPGILMSTLKSRSEAGGESLLADGYRVLKALRQEDEELYDLITNSKHTSFRSDDEVFVPRAIFDRRRGILRFSFDDSIQLSASMPHAPRREMVVLFDIDGTLCRSEELSIDAYFSCVSAVVGKTITHANTPVNLHGQTDLSLLHSILDYHGVDDKSLLTETFFQLHPQYPEDSNARGLPAVPCPGAREMLGWLTEYRDKHCYPPIHIGLLTGNSRPNALLKLRAAGIDTSTFDLEISSFGDVHPDRHTLFHDSFAKLQACYGLGINAHNIIIVGDTPLDVECAKQSGCSVIAVATGSYKVDDLALLQPDFCCSQLLEAKDFLALMFIHSSQRGAAEVESFVKQGKAAEISIGK
;
A
#
# COMPACT_ATOMS: atom_id res chain seq x y z
N MET A 1 -13.60 -2.42 -13.93
CA MET A 1 -12.53 -1.51 -13.45
C MET A 1 -13.07 -0.07 -13.50
N ASP A 2 -12.53 0.90 -12.76
CA ASP A 2 -13.02 2.28 -12.85
C ASP A 2 -12.36 3.00 -14.05
N VAL A 3 -13.03 2.97 -15.20
CA VAL A 3 -12.62 3.59 -16.48
C VAL A 3 -12.25 5.08 -16.32
N THR A 4 -12.74 5.74 -15.27
CA THR A 4 -12.45 7.16 -15.00
C THR A 4 -11.01 7.39 -14.53
N GLN A 5 -10.30 6.34 -14.13
CA GLN A 5 -8.89 6.37 -13.74
C GLN A 5 -7.93 6.18 -14.93
N CYS A 6 -8.43 5.87 -16.13
CA CYS A 6 -7.63 5.84 -17.35
C CYS A 6 -7.35 7.27 -17.84
N GLY A 7 -6.12 7.76 -17.75
CA GLY A 7 -5.79 9.16 -18.10
C GLY A 7 -5.87 9.54 -19.58
N LEU A 8 -6.39 8.66 -20.44
CA LEU A 8 -6.81 8.99 -21.81
C LEU A 8 -8.34 9.04 -21.97
N GLY A 9 -9.10 8.60 -20.97
CA GLY A 9 -10.55 8.39 -21.08
C GLY A 9 -10.92 7.34 -22.12
N PRO A 10 -12.23 7.09 -22.31
CA PRO A 10 -12.70 6.18 -23.35
C PRO A 10 -12.33 6.71 -24.73
N GLN A 11 -11.68 5.87 -25.54
CA GLN A 11 -11.29 6.20 -26.91
C GLN A 11 -12.17 5.42 -27.89
N SER A 12 -12.62 6.08 -28.96
CA SER A 12 -13.28 5.39 -30.07
C SER A 12 -12.23 4.81 -31.02
N PRO A 13 -12.35 3.54 -31.45
CA PRO A 13 -11.41 2.94 -32.38
C PRO A 13 -11.51 3.59 -33.77
N GLU A 14 -10.37 3.75 -34.42
CA GLU A 14 -10.24 4.09 -35.83
C GLU A 14 -10.10 2.78 -36.62
N PHE A 15 -10.91 2.61 -37.67
CA PHE A 15 -10.94 1.39 -38.49
C PHE A 15 -10.21 1.60 -39.82
N HIS A 16 -9.44 0.59 -40.20
CA HIS A 16 -8.76 0.51 -41.50
C HIS A 16 -9.40 -0.58 -42.37
N LEU A 17 -9.30 -0.44 -43.69
CA LEU A 17 -9.53 -1.57 -44.59
C LEU A 17 -8.32 -2.52 -44.56
N ALA A 18 -8.53 -3.82 -44.79
CA ALA A 18 -7.44 -4.79 -44.83
C ALA A 18 -6.37 -4.49 -45.89
N SER A 19 -6.70 -3.70 -46.91
CA SER A 19 -5.77 -3.22 -47.94
C SER A 19 -4.90 -2.03 -47.50
N ASP A 20 -5.28 -1.32 -46.43
CA ASP A 20 -4.53 -0.19 -45.88
C ASP A 20 -3.43 -0.68 -44.92
N ILE A 21 -2.43 -1.35 -45.50
CA ILE A 21 -1.32 -1.93 -44.74
C ILE A 21 -0.51 -0.87 -43.98
N ASP A 22 -0.38 0.33 -44.53
CA ASP A 22 0.42 1.39 -43.92
C ASP A 22 -0.29 1.98 -42.71
N GLY A 23 -1.60 2.22 -42.79
CA GLY A 23 -2.42 2.61 -41.65
C GLY A 23 -2.40 1.56 -40.54
N VAL A 24 -2.63 0.29 -40.88
CA VAL A 24 -2.58 -0.82 -39.91
C VAL A 24 -1.22 -0.92 -39.22
N ARG A 25 -0.11 -0.81 -39.96
CA ARG A 25 1.24 -0.83 -39.38
C ARG A 25 1.50 0.36 -38.47
N GLN A 26 1.04 1.55 -38.87
CA GLN A 26 1.22 2.76 -38.07
C GLN A 26 0.49 2.65 -36.73
N ASP A 27 -0.74 2.12 -36.73
CA ASP A 27 -1.54 1.93 -35.52
C ASP A 27 -0.96 0.84 -34.62
N LEU A 28 -0.52 -0.30 -35.17
CA LEU A 28 0.20 -1.31 -34.40
C LEU A 28 1.47 -0.74 -33.75
N PHE A 29 2.24 0.08 -34.46
CA PHE A 29 3.48 0.65 -33.94
C PHE A 29 3.24 1.72 -32.86
N THR A 30 2.22 2.56 -33.03
CA THR A 30 2.00 3.72 -32.14
C THR A 30 1.01 3.45 -31.01
N LYS A 31 0.02 2.61 -31.26
CA LYS A 31 -1.08 2.29 -30.33
C LYS A 31 -0.97 0.87 -29.76
N GLY A 32 -0.18 -0.02 -30.38
CA GLY A 32 -0.08 -1.43 -29.99
C GLY A 32 -1.26 -2.30 -30.45
N ILE A 33 -2.26 -1.69 -31.10
CA ILE A 33 -3.48 -2.33 -31.59
C ILE A 33 -3.98 -1.57 -32.82
N ALA A 34 -4.55 -2.29 -33.79
CA ALA A 34 -5.19 -1.73 -34.97
C ALA A 34 -6.55 -2.41 -35.18
N PHE A 35 -7.55 -1.64 -35.61
CA PHE A 35 -8.88 -2.17 -35.92
C PHE A 35 -9.06 -2.23 -37.42
N VAL A 36 -9.54 -3.36 -37.91
CA VAL A 36 -9.75 -3.60 -39.34
C VAL A 36 -11.21 -3.95 -39.58
N GLU A 37 -11.85 -3.27 -40.52
CA GLU A 37 -13.22 -3.55 -40.96
C GLU A 37 -13.25 -4.24 -42.33
N GLU A 38 -14.42 -4.80 -42.67
CA GLU A 38 -14.66 -5.52 -43.94
C GLU A 38 -13.64 -6.64 -44.23
N CYS A 39 -13.12 -7.28 -43.17
CA CYS A 39 -12.06 -8.28 -43.27
C CYS A 39 -12.62 -9.71 -43.23
N ASP A 40 -12.61 -10.39 -44.38
CA ASP A 40 -12.88 -11.82 -44.50
C ASP A 40 -11.62 -12.67 -44.27
N GLU A 41 -11.76 -14.00 -44.30
CA GLU A 41 -10.64 -14.94 -44.11
C GLU A 41 -9.50 -14.75 -45.10
N THR A 42 -9.83 -14.47 -46.36
CA THR A 42 -8.83 -14.33 -47.43
C THR A 42 -8.04 -13.05 -47.23
N SER A 43 -8.72 -11.94 -46.95
CA SER A 43 -8.07 -10.67 -46.64
C SER A 43 -7.28 -10.71 -45.33
N LEU A 44 -7.74 -11.47 -44.33
CA LEU A 44 -7.05 -11.63 -43.06
C LEU A 44 -5.71 -12.35 -43.23
N VAL A 45 -5.71 -13.47 -43.97
CA VAL A 45 -4.48 -14.21 -44.27
C VAL A 45 -3.55 -13.39 -45.14
N HIS A 46 -4.08 -12.65 -46.11
CA HIS A 46 -3.26 -11.75 -46.92
C HIS A 46 -2.58 -10.68 -46.06
N LEU A 47 -3.34 -10.00 -45.20
CA LEU A 47 -2.84 -9.00 -44.25
C LEU A 47 -1.79 -9.61 -43.32
N GLY A 48 -2.04 -10.80 -42.76
CA GLY A 48 -1.10 -11.50 -41.90
C GLY A 48 0.25 -11.75 -42.58
N ASN A 49 0.24 -12.22 -43.83
CA ASN A 49 1.47 -12.43 -44.61
C ASN A 49 2.21 -11.12 -44.94
N GLN A 50 1.52 -9.99 -45.01
CA GLN A 50 2.15 -8.68 -45.18
C GLN A 50 2.75 -8.14 -43.87
N LEU A 51 2.23 -8.55 -42.72
CA LEU A 51 2.72 -8.15 -41.40
C LEU A 51 3.87 -9.03 -40.92
N GLY A 52 3.89 -10.32 -41.27
CA GLY A 52 4.97 -11.21 -40.89
C GLY A 52 4.70 -12.69 -41.20
N GLU A 53 5.45 -13.56 -40.52
CA GLU A 53 5.26 -15.01 -40.60
C GLU A 53 4.02 -15.44 -39.80
N ILE A 54 3.16 -16.25 -40.41
CA ILE A 54 1.95 -16.76 -39.76
C ILE A 54 2.30 -17.96 -38.89
N VAL A 55 2.19 -17.78 -37.57
CA VAL A 55 2.25 -18.87 -36.59
C VAL A 55 0.92 -19.62 -36.57
N ARG A 56 0.96 -20.92 -36.88
CA ARG A 56 -0.26 -21.72 -37.01
C ARG A 56 -0.96 -21.95 -35.66
N PRO A 57 -2.29 -21.76 -35.56
CA PRO A 57 -3.05 -22.06 -34.36
C PRO A 57 -3.03 -23.55 -34.00
N ARG A 58 -3.02 -23.88 -32.70
CA ARG A 58 -3.04 -25.28 -32.21
C ARG A 58 -4.26 -26.08 -32.70
N ASN A 59 -5.40 -25.41 -32.84
CA ASN A 59 -6.68 -26.02 -33.20
C ASN A 59 -7.13 -25.60 -34.61
N GLU A 60 -6.17 -25.54 -35.54
CA GLU A 60 -6.49 -25.31 -36.94
C GLU A 60 -7.39 -26.43 -37.47
N LYS A 61 -8.60 -26.08 -37.95
CA LYS A 61 -9.56 -27.06 -38.49
C LYS A 61 -9.19 -27.54 -39.88
N THR A 62 -8.59 -26.66 -40.68
CA THR A 62 -8.20 -26.92 -42.06
C THR A 62 -6.69 -26.74 -42.16
N HIS A 63 -5.96 -27.85 -42.21
CA HIS A 63 -4.50 -27.85 -42.20
C HIS A 63 -3.90 -26.92 -43.26
N GLY A 64 -3.09 -25.94 -42.83
CA GLY A 64 -2.38 -25.00 -43.70
C GLY A 64 -3.15 -23.74 -44.09
N SER A 65 -4.36 -23.54 -43.57
CA SER A 65 -5.13 -22.29 -43.71
C SER A 65 -4.54 -21.10 -42.95
N GLY A 66 -3.79 -21.35 -41.88
CA GLY A 66 -3.37 -20.35 -40.89
C GLY A 66 -4.50 -19.87 -39.97
N ILE A 67 -5.71 -20.41 -40.09
CA ILE A 67 -6.91 -19.92 -39.40
C ILE A 67 -7.48 -20.97 -38.45
N SER A 68 -7.90 -20.54 -37.25
CA SER A 68 -8.76 -21.34 -36.38
C SER A 68 -10.13 -20.70 -36.25
N HIS A 69 -11.18 -21.50 -36.42
CA HIS A 69 -12.56 -21.04 -36.19
C HIS A 69 -12.98 -21.33 -34.77
N ILE A 70 -13.08 -20.25 -34.03
CA ILE A 70 -13.39 -20.28 -32.61
C ILE A 70 -14.88 -19.99 -32.43
N ARG A 71 -15.49 -20.72 -31.49
CA ARG A 71 -16.91 -20.58 -31.14
C ARG A 71 -16.99 -20.37 -29.64
N PHE A 72 -17.99 -19.60 -29.22
CA PHE A 72 -18.33 -19.44 -27.82
C PHE A 72 -18.51 -20.81 -27.16
N ALA A 73 -17.82 -21.02 -26.05
CA ALA A 73 -17.77 -22.28 -25.32
C ALA A 73 -17.79 -21.97 -23.81
N PRO A 74 -18.97 -21.67 -23.24
CA PRO A 74 -19.10 -21.13 -21.88
C PRO A 74 -18.54 -22.08 -20.81
N ASP A 75 -18.64 -23.38 -21.05
CA ASP A 75 -18.28 -24.41 -20.07
C ASP A 75 -16.76 -24.68 -19.98
N LEU A 76 -15.92 -23.98 -20.75
CA LEU A 76 -14.46 -24.18 -20.75
C LEU A 76 -13.73 -23.23 -19.79
N THR A 77 -13.27 -23.74 -18.66
CA THR A 77 -12.40 -22.98 -17.74
C THR A 77 -11.05 -22.64 -18.38
N GLY A 78 -10.56 -21.40 -18.19
CA GLY A 78 -9.22 -20.98 -18.60
C GLY A 78 -9.01 -20.90 -20.11
N LYS A 79 -10.05 -20.56 -20.88
CA LYS A 79 -9.97 -20.34 -22.34
C LYS A 79 -10.57 -18.99 -22.70
N GLY A 80 -9.97 -18.27 -23.66
CA GLY A 80 -10.37 -16.90 -24.04
C GLY A 80 -11.72 -16.75 -24.73
N TYR A 81 -12.55 -17.80 -24.70
CA TYR A 81 -13.84 -17.88 -25.38
C TYR A 81 -14.93 -18.51 -24.50
N SER A 82 -14.67 -18.57 -23.19
CA SER A 82 -15.63 -18.97 -22.18
C SER A 82 -16.30 -17.76 -21.53
N SER A 83 -17.11 -17.99 -20.50
CA SER A 83 -17.75 -16.92 -19.71
C SER A 83 -16.86 -16.39 -18.58
N GLU A 84 -15.64 -16.94 -18.41
CA GLU A 84 -14.72 -16.54 -17.35
C GLU A 84 -13.61 -15.65 -17.90
N GLU A 85 -13.08 -14.77 -17.04
CA GLU A 85 -11.91 -13.97 -17.39
C GLU A 85 -10.67 -14.85 -17.55
N LEU A 86 -9.80 -14.47 -18.49
CA LEU A 86 -8.46 -15.01 -18.54
C LEU A 86 -7.54 -14.19 -17.67
N PHE A 87 -6.68 -14.86 -16.90
CA PHE A 87 -5.57 -14.21 -16.24
C PHE A 87 -4.70 -13.47 -17.26
N PHE A 88 -4.12 -12.35 -16.85
CA PHE A 88 -3.21 -11.58 -17.69
C PHE A 88 -2.04 -12.47 -18.16
N HIS A 89 -1.74 -12.51 -19.45
CA HIS A 89 -0.70 -13.38 -19.98
C HIS A 89 -0.21 -12.91 -21.35
N THR A 90 0.96 -13.42 -21.75
CA THR A 90 1.44 -13.37 -23.13
C THR A 90 1.19 -14.70 -23.83
N ASP A 91 0.88 -14.67 -25.12
CA ASP A 91 0.63 -15.88 -25.89
C ASP A 91 1.91 -16.69 -26.11
N ARG A 92 1.83 -18.00 -25.85
CA ARG A 92 2.92 -18.97 -26.05
C ARG A 92 4.26 -18.55 -25.43
N SER A 93 4.23 -18.05 -24.19
CA SER A 93 5.42 -17.60 -23.44
C SER A 93 6.58 -18.60 -23.40
N GLY A 94 6.31 -19.90 -23.50
CA GLY A 94 7.32 -20.96 -23.56
C GLY A 94 8.14 -21.04 -24.86
N TRP A 95 7.77 -20.29 -25.91
CA TRP A 95 8.46 -20.28 -27.20
C TRP A 95 9.72 -19.41 -27.20
N ASP A 96 10.68 -19.77 -28.06
CA ASP A 96 11.86 -18.95 -28.32
C ASP A 96 11.47 -17.60 -28.90
N GLU A 97 10.61 -17.63 -29.92
CA GLU A 97 10.03 -16.48 -30.60
C GLU A 97 8.50 -16.64 -30.53
N PRO A 98 7.84 -16.15 -29.46
CA PRO A 98 6.40 -16.17 -29.38
C PRO A 98 5.79 -15.23 -30.44
N PRO A 99 4.52 -15.45 -30.84
CA PRO A 99 3.85 -14.58 -31.78
C PRO A 99 3.77 -13.15 -31.23
N GLY A 100 4.24 -12.17 -32.02
CA GLY A 100 4.23 -10.76 -31.63
C GLY A 100 2.91 -10.02 -31.90
N ILE A 101 2.04 -10.60 -32.74
CA ILE A 101 0.75 -10.03 -33.11
C ILE A 101 -0.30 -11.14 -33.06
N LEU A 102 -1.39 -10.87 -32.33
CA LEU A 102 -2.59 -11.69 -32.37
C LEU A 102 -3.60 -11.03 -33.31
N MET A 103 -4.11 -11.80 -34.27
CA MET A 103 -5.09 -11.32 -35.25
C MET A 103 -6.39 -12.11 -35.11
N SER A 104 -7.50 -11.39 -34.92
CA SER A 104 -8.83 -11.97 -34.74
C SER A 104 -9.85 -11.23 -35.61
N THR A 105 -10.73 -11.97 -36.27
CA THR A 105 -11.88 -11.40 -37.00
C THR A 105 -13.19 -11.87 -36.37
N LEU A 106 -14.14 -10.95 -36.22
CA LEU A 106 -15.48 -11.22 -35.69
C LEU A 106 -16.43 -11.49 -36.86
N LYS A 107 -16.87 -12.75 -37.01
CA LYS A 107 -17.83 -13.14 -38.05
C LYS A 107 -19.29 -12.78 -37.76
N SER A 108 -19.61 -12.63 -36.48
CA SER A 108 -20.96 -12.33 -36.01
C SER A 108 -20.86 -11.40 -34.81
N ARG A 109 -21.69 -10.36 -34.81
CA ARG A 109 -21.84 -9.45 -33.67
C ARG A 109 -22.41 -10.23 -32.48
N SER A 110 -21.88 -9.99 -31.29
CA SER A 110 -22.40 -10.56 -30.05
C SER A 110 -23.58 -9.75 -29.51
N GLU A 111 -24.53 -10.40 -28.82
CA GLU A 111 -25.66 -9.73 -28.16
C GLU A 111 -25.25 -9.08 -26.82
N ALA A 112 -24.17 -9.58 -26.21
CA ALA A 112 -23.55 -9.08 -24.99
C ALA A 112 -22.01 -9.16 -25.09
N GLY A 113 -21.30 -8.26 -24.41
CA GLY A 113 -19.84 -8.16 -24.48
C GLY A 113 -19.15 -8.23 -23.11
N GLY A 114 -17.82 -8.28 -23.15
CA GLY A 114 -16.95 -8.16 -21.97
C GLY A 114 -15.90 -7.08 -22.18
N GLU A 115 -14.98 -6.95 -21.23
CA GLU A 115 -13.87 -6.01 -21.25
C GLU A 115 -12.55 -6.75 -21.53
N SER A 116 -11.57 -6.05 -22.10
CA SER A 116 -10.23 -6.60 -22.31
C SER A 116 -9.20 -5.56 -21.91
N LEU A 117 -8.26 -5.98 -21.04
CA LEU A 117 -7.18 -5.14 -20.58
C LEU A 117 -5.91 -5.42 -21.40
N LEU A 118 -5.30 -4.36 -21.90
CA LEU A 118 -4.01 -4.40 -22.58
C LEU A 118 -3.03 -3.53 -21.81
N ALA A 119 -1.77 -3.95 -21.74
CA ALA A 119 -0.71 -3.17 -21.09
C ALA A 119 0.45 -2.92 -22.05
N ASP A 120 1.02 -1.72 -21.97
CA ASP A 120 2.27 -1.38 -22.64
C ASP A 120 3.45 -1.98 -21.87
N GLY A 121 3.91 -3.14 -22.32
CA GLY A 121 5.02 -3.87 -21.70
C GLY A 121 6.33 -3.08 -21.66
N TYR A 122 6.60 -2.23 -22.65
CA TYR A 122 7.83 -1.43 -22.68
C TYR A 122 7.80 -0.35 -21.60
N ARG A 123 6.65 0.33 -21.42
CA ARG A 123 6.46 1.28 -20.33
C ARG A 123 6.58 0.62 -18.97
N VAL A 124 5.96 -0.54 -18.77
CA VAL A 124 6.08 -1.32 -17.53
C VAL A 124 7.55 -1.63 -17.23
N LEU A 125 8.32 -2.11 -18.22
CA LEU A 125 9.74 -2.41 -18.03
C LEU A 125 10.58 -1.17 -17.73
N LYS A 126 10.26 -0.03 -18.37
CA LYS A 126 10.95 1.23 -18.13
C LYS A 126 10.71 1.74 -16.71
N ALA A 127 9.46 1.70 -16.25
CA ALA A 127 9.08 2.05 -14.89
C ALA A 127 9.80 1.14 -13.88
N LEU A 128 9.71 -0.18 -14.08
CA LEU A 128 10.37 -1.17 -13.22
C LEU A 128 11.88 -0.94 -13.11
N ARG A 129 12.56 -0.66 -14.23
CA ARG A 129 14.00 -0.39 -14.23
C ARG A 129 14.37 0.87 -13.43
N GLN A 130 13.50 1.87 -13.45
CA GLN A 130 13.71 3.13 -12.73
C GLN A 130 13.40 2.99 -11.23
N GLU A 131 12.47 2.10 -10.88
CA GLU A 131 11.93 1.95 -9.53
C GLU A 131 12.64 0.87 -8.70
N ASP A 132 13.03 -0.24 -9.33
CA ASP A 132 13.62 -1.41 -8.67
C ASP A 132 14.60 -2.12 -9.62
N GLU A 133 15.85 -1.67 -9.60
CA GLU A 133 16.92 -2.22 -10.43
C GLU A 133 17.20 -3.71 -10.12
N GLU A 134 17.02 -4.13 -8.86
CA GLU A 134 17.21 -5.53 -8.45
C GLU A 134 16.10 -6.43 -9.01
N LEU A 135 14.84 -6.00 -8.92
CA LEU A 135 13.71 -6.71 -9.52
C LEU A 135 13.82 -6.71 -11.05
N TYR A 136 14.26 -5.61 -11.65
CA TYR A 136 14.53 -5.54 -13.09
C TYR A 136 15.64 -6.52 -13.52
N ASP A 137 16.70 -6.67 -12.73
CA ASP A 137 17.74 -7.68 -12.94
C ASP A 137 17.21 -9.11 -12.75
N LEU A 138 16.36 -9.33 -11.75
CA LEU A 138 15.71 -10.61 -11.50
C LEU A 138 14.87 -11.07 -12.70
N ILE A 139 13.97 -10.22 -13.18
CA ILE A 139 13.04 -10.57 -14.29
C ILE A 139 13.76 -10.72 -15.64
N THR A 140 14.99 -10.22 -15.75
CA THR A 140 15.79 -10.32 -16.97
C THR A 140 16.74 -11.51 -16.97
N ASN A 141 16.78 -12.26 -15.88
CA ASN A 141 17.65 -13.43 -15.72
C ASN A 141 16.85 -14.73 -15.83
N SER A 142 17.15 -15.51 -16.88
CA SER A 142 16.45 -16.76 -17.18
C SER A 142 16.68 -17.89 -16.16
N LYS A 143 17.55 -17.69 -15.15
CA LYS A 143 17.73 -18.65 -14.05
C LYS A 143 16.58 -18.63 -13.05
N HIS A 144 15.80 -17.55 -13.04
CA HIS A 144 14.78 -17.31 -12.02
C HIS A 144 13.38 -17.70 -12.47
N THR A 145 13.16 -17.86 -13.78
CA THR A 145 11.85 -18.11 -14.35
C THR A 145 11.90 -19.19 -15.44
N SER A 146 10.89 -20.04 -15.48
CA SER A 146 10.67 -21.01 -16.55
C SER A 146 9.23 -20.91 -17.04
N PHE A 147 9.01 -21.08 -18.35
CA PHE A 147 7.68 -21.05 -18.95
C PHE A 147 7.36 -22.40 -19.58
N ARG A 148 6.09 -22.80 -19.51
CA ARG A 148 5.59 -24.06 -20.06
C ARG A 148 5.52 -23.96 -21.58
N SER A 149 6.17 -24.91 -22.25
CA SER A 149 6.12 -25.08 -23.71
C SER A 149 4.87 -25.85 -24.15
N ASP A 150 4.63 -25.95 -25.46
CA ASP A 150 3.51 -26.74 -26.01
C ASP A 150 3.64 -28.25 -25.73
N ASP A 151 4.86 -28.74 -25.49
CA ASP A 151 5.13 -30.12 -25.08
C ASP A 151 5.00 -30.34 -23.55
N GLU A 152 4.39 -29.38 -22.85
CA GLU A 152 4.17 -29.38 -21.38
C GLU A 152 5.48 -29.40 -20.55
N VAL A 153 6.62 -29.13 -21.18
CA VAL A 153 7.93 -29.01 -20.52
C VAL A 153 8.20 -27.55 -20.14
N PHE A 154 8.67 -27.31 -18.92
CA PHE A 154 9.14 -25.99 -18.49
C PHE A 154 10.52 -25.69 -19.04
N VAL A 155 10.64 -24.58 -19.76
CA VAL A 155 11.88 -24.11 -20.38
C VAL A 155 12.37 -22.85 -19.65
N PRO A 156 13.62 -22.81 -19.16
CA PRO A 156 14.18 -21.62 -18.53
C PRO A 156 14.23 -20.44 -19.49
N ARG A 157 13.54 -19.36 -19.15
CA ARG A 157 13.46 -18.13 -19.96
C ARG A 157 13.22 -16.96 -19.04
N ALA A 158 13.88 -15.84 -19.32
CA ALA A 158 13.61 -14.60 -18.60
C ALA A 158 12.18 -14.11 -18.90
N ILE A 159 11.55 -13.49 -17.91
CA ILE A 159 10.34 -12.67 -18.12
C ILE A 159 10.64 -11.59 -19.18
N PHE A 160 11.80 -10.94 -19.10
CA PHE A 160 12.25 -10.01 -20.13
C PHE A 160 13.59 -10.42 -20.74
N ASP A 161 13.58 -10.84 -22.01
CA ASP A 161 14.79 -11.10 -22.78
C ASP A 161 15.32 -9.78 -23.37
N ARG A 162 16.35 -9.22 -22.73
CA ARG A 162 16.98 -7.95 -23.17
C ARG A 162 17.58 -8.03 -24.58
N ARG A 163 18.04 -9.20 -25.02
CA ARG A 163 18.67 -9.36 -26.33
C ARG A 163 17.64 -9.34 -27.44
N ARG A 164 16.50 -9.98 -27.21
CA ARG A 164 15.45 -10.14 -28.22
C ARG A 164 14.32 -9.10 -28.09
N GLY A 165 14.25 -8.39 -26.97
CA GLY A 165 13.15 -7.47 -26.68
C GLY A 165 11.83 -8.19 -26.39
N ILE A 166 11.89 -9.47 -25.98
CA ILE A 166 10.70 -10.28 -25.75
C ILE A 166 10.31 -10.21 -24.28
N LEU A 167 9.07 -9.82 -24.03
CA LEU A 167 8.45 -9.79 -22.71
C LEU A 167 7.46 -10.95 -22.58
N ARG A 168 7.51 -11.65 -21.45
CA ARG A 168 6.72 -12.84 -21.14
C ARG A 168 6.09 -12.70 -19.77
N PHE A 169 4.78 -12.90 -19.68
CA PHE A 169 4.08 -12.98 -18.41
C PHE A 169 3.03 -14.08 -18.45
N SER A 170 2.80 -14.68 -17.29
CA SER A 170 1.62 -15.49 -17.05
C SER A 170 1.29 -15.45 -15.56
N PHE A 171 0.00 -15.37 -15.24
CA PHE A 171 -0.50 -15.42 -13.85
C PHE A 171 -1.26 -16.73 -13.59
N ASP A 172 -0.88 -17.79 -14.31
CA ASP A 172 -1.40 -19.14 -14.21
C ASP A 172 -0.27 -20.17 -14.03
N ASP A 173 -0.61 -21.47 -14.06
CA ASP A 173 0.35 -22.57 -13.89
C ASP A 173 1.32 -22.77 -15.08
N SER A 174 1.38 -21.85 -16.05
CA SER A 174 2.33 -21.90 -17.16
C SER A 174 3.66 -21.20 -16.88
N ILE A 175 3.82 -20.55 -15.72
CA ILE A 175 5.10 -20.02 -15.25
C ILE A 175 5.54 -20.72 -13.97
N GLN A 176 6.84 -20.94 -13.84
CA GLN A 176 7.47 -21.37 -12.60
C GLN A 176 8.56 -20.38 -12.20
N LEU A 177 8.57 -20.03 -10.93
CA LEU A 177 9.59 -19.19 -10.33
C LEU A 177 10.57 -20.07 -9.54
N SER A 178 11.86 -19.77 -9.63
CA SER A 178 12.88 -20.49 -8.88
C SER A 178 12.74 -20.22 -7.38
N ALA A 179 12.82 -21.28 -6.57
CA ALA A 179 12.91 -21.15 -5.12
C ALA A 179 14.17 -20.41 -4.65
N SER A 180 15.19 -20.29 -5.51
CA SER A 180 16.41 -19.54 -5.24
C SER A 180 16.36 -18.07 -5.71
N MET A 181 15.19 -17.57 -6.11
CA MET A 181 15.06 -16.13 -6.36
C MET A 181 15.48 -15.35 -5.10
N PRO A 182 16.45 -14.43 -5.21
CA PRO A 182 16.71 -13.50 -4.12
C PRO A 182 15.38 -12.79 -3.81
N HIS A 183 15.01 -12.74 -2.53
CA HIS A 183 13.87 -11.95 -2.13
C HIS A 183 14.24 -10.49 -2.41
N ALA A 184 13.39 -9.76 -3.13
CA ALA A 184 13.51 -8.31 -3.17
C ALA A 184 13.64 -7.79 -1.72
N PRO A 185 14.46 -6.75 -1.46
CA PRO A 185 14.68 -6.25 -0.11
C PRO A 185 13.33 -6.06 0.58
N ARG A 186 13.17 -6.66 1.78
CA ARG A 186 11.94 -6.55 2.54
C ARG A 186 11.71 -5.08 2.89
N ARG A 187 10.78 -4.45 2.18
CA ARG A 187 10.31 -3.11 2.51
C ARG A 187 9.21 -3.28 3.55
N GLU A 188 9.62 -3.39 4.81
CA GLU A 188 8.71 -3.37 5.95
C GLU A 188 7.98 -2.02 5.95
N MET A 189 6.66 -2.02 6.14
CA MET A 189 5.87 -0.81 6.38
C MET A 189 5.47 -0.74 7.83
N VAL A 190 5.62 0.44 8.44
CA VAL A 190 5.31 0.62 9.86
C VAL A 190 4.32 1.76 10.02
N VAL A 191 3.23 1.52 10.73
CA VAL A 191 2.28 2.56 11.14
C VAL A 191 2.36 2.71 12.65
N LEU A 192 2.79 3.87 13.13
CA LEU A 192 2.93 4.18 14.55
C LEU A 192 1.83 5.16 14.97
N PHE A 193 0.96 4.73 15.88
CA PHE A 193 -0.16 5.53 16.37
C PHE A 193 0.15 6.20 17.71
N ASP A 194 -0.17 7.48 17.83
CA ASP A 194 -0.46 8.08 19.12
C ASP A 194 -1.80 7.56 19.70
N ILE A 195 -2.09 7.86 20.97
CA ILE A 195 -3.25 7.32 21.69
C ILE A 195 -4.28 8.39 21.98
N ASP A 196 -3.93 9.38 22.81
CA ASP A 196 -4.89 10.35 23.35
C ASP A 196 -5.26 11.36 22.28
N GLY A 197 -6.53 11.38 21.88
CA GLY A 197 -6.98 12.25 20.78
C GLY A 197 -6.82 11.61 19.41
N THR A 198 -6.03 10.54 19.29
CA THR A 198 -5.83 9.77 18.04
C THR A 198 -6.64 8.47 18.02
N LEU A 199 -6.33 7.51 18.91
CA LEU A 199 -7.05 6.22 18.99
C LEU A 199 -8.22 6.27 19.97
N CYS A 200 -8.08 6.98 21.09
CA CYS A 200 -9.13 7.16 22.07
C CYS A 200 -9.05 8.51 22.78
N ARG A 201 -10.18 8.95 23.32
CA ARG A 201 -10.28 10.10 24.22
C ARG A 201 -10.38 9.60 25.65
N SER A 202 -9.42 10.00 26.46
CA SER A 202 -9.29 9.65 27.88
C SER A 202 -8.85 10.83 28.74
N GLU A 203 -9.12 12.07 28.30
CA GLU A 203 -8.59 13.28 28.94
C GLU A 203 -8.99 13.39 30.43
N GLU A 204 -10.28 13.27 30.77
CA GLU A 204 -10.74 13.35 32.16
C GLU A 204 -10.13 12.26 33.04
N LEU A 205 -10.11 11.01 32.54
CA LEU A 205 -9.48 9.87 33.21
C LEU A 205 -7.99 10.13 33.46
N SER A 206 -7.29 10.67 32.45
CA SER A 206 -5.85 10.92 32.51
C SER A 206 -5.52 12.04 33.49
N ILE A 207 -6.26 13.15 33.43
CA ILE A 207 -6.07 14.30 34.31
C ILE A 207 -6.33 13.88 35.76
N ASP A 208 -7.45 13.21 36.03
CA ASP A 208 -7.78 12.76 37.39
C ASP A 208 -6.71 11.80 37.95
N ALA A 209 -6.32 10.79 37.17
CA ALA A 209 -5.33 9.80 37.58
C ALA A 209 -3.96 10.44 37.84
N TYR A 210 -3.49 11.26 36.91
CA TYR A 210 -2.16 11.87 36.95
C TYR A 210 -2.03 12.84 38.13
N PHE A 211 -2.99 13.75 38.28
CA PHE A 211 -2.96 14.75 39.36
C PHE A 211 -3.22 14.13 40.75
N SER A 212 -4.02 13.07 40.83
CA SER A 212 -4.19 12.30 42.06
C SER A 212 -2.88 11.61 42.48
N CYS A 213 -2.18 10.99 41.52
CA CYS A 213 -0.93 10.31 41.79
C CYS A 213 0.19 11.28 42.19
N VAL A 214 0.39 12.37 41.43
CA VAL A 214 1.44 13.35 41.75
C VAL A 214 1.16 14.04 43.10
N SER A 215 -0.11 14.31 43.44
CA SER A 215 -0.47 14.85 44.75
C SER A 215 -0.08 13.91 45.89
N ALA A 216 -0.35 12.61 45.73
CA ALA A 216 -0.02 11.60 46.72
C ALA A 216 1.51 11.44 46.88
N VAL A 217 2.24 11.41 45.76
CA VAL A 217 3.70 11.26 45.74
C VAL A 217 4.41 12.48 46.35
N VAL A 218 3.95 13.69 46.03
CA VAL A 218 4.54 14.93 46.57
C VAL A 218 4.07 15.22 48.00
N GLY A 219 2.94 14.63 48.44
CA GLY A 219 2.34 14.88 49.75
C GLY A 219 1.69 16.27 49.84
N LYS A 220 1.31 16.87 48.72
CA LYS A 220 0.68 18.20 48.62
C LYS A 220 -0.45 18.15 47.59
N THR A 221 -1.47 18.98 47.76
CA THR A 221 -2.57 19.07 46.80
C THR A 221 -2.10 19.77 45.52
N ILE A 222 -1.89 19.00 44.46
CA ILE A 222 -1.50 19.43 43.12
C ILE A 222 -2.64 19.10 42.17
N THR A 223 -3.20 20.11 41.52
CA THR A 223 -4.35 19.95 40.61
C THR A 223 -4.07 20.66 39.29
N HIS A 224 -4.81 20.29 38.26
CA HIS A 224 -4.76 21.01 36.99
C HIS A 224 -5.06 22.50 37.15
N ALA A 225 -5.98 22.86 38.06
CA ALA A 225 -6.35 24.26 38.31
C ALA A 225 -5.24 25.10 38.97
N ASN A 226 -4.33 24.48 39.73
CA ASN A 226 -3.24 25.19 40.42
C ASN A 226 -1.87 25.00 39.75
N THR A 227 -1.82 24.34 38.59
CA THR A 227 -0.60 23.99 37.88
C THR A 227 -0.75 24.29 36.37
N PRO A 228 -0.36 25.48 35.91
CA PRO A 228 -0.53 25.92 34.52
C PRO A 228 0.57 25.34 33.62
N VAL A 229 0.52 24.02 33.41
CA VAL A 229 1.41 23.28 32.50
C VAL A 229 0.64 22.84 31.25
N ASN A 230 1.33 22.75 30.12
CA ASN A 230 0.72 22.22 28.90
C ASN A 230 0.60 20.70 28.98
N LEU A 231 -0.62 20.16 29.02
CA LEU A 231 -0.84 18.71 29.09
C LEU A 231 -0.72 18.02 27.72
N HIS A 232 -0.96 18.74 26.64
CA HIS A 232 -1.21 18.12 25.34
C HIS A 232 0.09 17.74 24.63
N GLY A 233 0.17 16.46 24.21
CA GLY A 233 1.25 15.93 23.39
C GLY A 233 2.60 15.74 24.11
N GLN A 234 2.68 16.00 25.41
CA GLN A 234 3.88 15.75 26.22
C GLN A 234 4.01 14.27 26.60
N THR A 235 5.24 13.87 26.95
CA THR A 235 5.48 12.57 27.60
C THR A 235 5.15 12.64 29.08
N ASP A 236 4.75 11.52 29.67
CA ASP A 236 4.46 11.40 31.11
C ASP A 236 5.67 11.87 31.92
N LEU A 237 6.90 11.57 31.50
CA LEU A 237 8.12 12.00 32.17
C LEU A 237 8.31 13.53 32.12
N SER A 238 8.10 14.14 30.94
CA SER A 238 8.25 15.59 30.73
C SER A 238 7.21 16.38 31.50
N LEU A 239 5.97 15.90 31.49
CA LEU A 239 4.87 16.50 32.25
C LEU A 239 5.15 16.43 33.76
N LEU A 240 5.66 15.30 34.26
CA LEU A 240 5.97 15.14 35.68
C LEU A 240 7.03 16.15 36.10
N HIS A 241 8.10 16.25 35.32
CA HIS A 241 9.20 17.17 35.62
C HIS A 241 8.73 18.62 35.59
N SER A 242 7.90 19.00 34.61
CA SER A 242 7.30 20.33 34.52
C SER A 242 6.44 20.68 35.73
N ILE A 243 5.63 19.72 36.22
CA ILE A 243 4.81 19.89 37.43
C ILE A 243 5.71 20.04 38.67
N LEU A 244 6.71 19.17 38.82
CA LEU A 244 7.64 19.21 39.95
C LEU A 244 8.44 20.52 39.99
N ASP A 245 8.91 21.00 38.83
CA ASP A 245 9.59 22.30 38.70
C ASP A 245 8.70 23.46 39.13
N TYR A 246 7.45 23.47 38.66
CA TYR A 246 6.49 24.52 38.99
C TYR A 246 6.22 24.59 40.51
N HIS A 247 6.22 23.44 41.19
CA HIS A 247 6.03 23.36 42.65
C HIS A 247 7.33 23.46 43.47
N GLY A 248 8.46 23.78 42.83
CA GLY A 248 9.75 24.02 43.49
C GLY A 248 10.35 22.78 44.13
N VAL A 249 10.23 21.61 43.48
CA VAL A 249 10.77 20.35 43.96
C VAL A 249 12.15 20.10 43.34
N ASP A 250 13.21 20.25 44.16
CA ASP A 250 14.59 20.16 43.70
C ASP A 250 15.06 18.71 43.43
N ASP A 251 14.79 17.76 44.35
CA ASP A 251 15.12 16.34 44.16
C ASP A 251 13.93 15.56 43.59
N LYS A 252 13.96 15.34 42.27
CA LYS A 252 12.89 14.67 41.53
C LYS A 252 13.12 13.17 41.40
N SER A 253 14.30 12.64 41.73
CA SER A 253 14.70 11.29 41.29
C SER A 253 13.84 10.22 41.94
N LEU A 254 13.73 10.27 43.28
CA LEU A 254 12.91 9.34 44.05
C LEU A 254 11.42 9.51 43.75
N LEU A 255 10.96 10.75 43.55
CA LEU A 255 9.55 11.04 43.25
C LEU A 255 9.17 10.56 41.86
N THR A 256 10.07 10.68 40.87
CA THR A 256 9.86 10.16 39.52
C THR A 256 9.72 8.64 39.54
N GLU A 257 10.64 7.95 40.23
CA GLU A 257 10.56 6.50 40.39
C GLU A 257 9.26 6.07 41.10
N THR A 258 8.94 6.72 42.22
CA THR A 258 7.72 6.43 43.00
C THR A 258 6.46 6.70 42.18
N PHE A 259 6.42 7.79 41.41
CA PHE A 259 5.31 8.12 40.53
C PHE A 259 5.07 7.03 39.50
N PHE A 260 6.09 6.62 38.74
CA PHE A 260 5.91 5.59 37.71
C PHE A 260 5.58 4.20 38.27
N GLN A 261 5.97 3.91 39.52
CA GLN A 261 5.56 2.69 40.22
C GLN A 261 4.07 2.71 40.61
N LEU A 262 3.56 3.86 41.04
CA LEU A 262 2.19 3.98 41.57
C LEU A 262 1.16 4.38 40.51
N HIS A 263 1.56 5.22 39.55
CA HIS A 263 0.66 5.82 38.57
C HIS A 263 -0.23 4.80 37.84
N PRO A 264 0.22 3.59 37.46
CA PRO A 264 -0.65 2.61 36.80
C PRO A 264 -1.93 2.22 37.55
N GLN A 265 -1.98 2.35 38.88
CA GLN A 265 -3.17 2.05 39.68
C GLN A 265 -4.23 3.17 39.58
N TYR A 266 -3.80 4.41 39.38
CA TYR A 266 -4.70 5.58 39.41
C TYR A 266 -5.66 5.63 38.22
N PRO A 267 -5.27 5.31 36.96
CA PRO A 267 -6.19 5.19 35.85
C PRO A 267 -7.23 4.07 36.04
N GLU A 268 -6.87 2.95 36.70
CA GLU A 268 -7.83 1.88 37.02
C GLU A 268 -8.91 2.39 37.96
N ASP A 269 -8.49 3.06 39.04
CA ASP A 269 -9.39 3.66 40.02
C ASP A 269 -10.28 4.75 39.39
N SER A 270 -9.69 5.60 38.53
CA SER A 270 -10.39 6.68 37.84
C SER A 270 -11.45 6.13 36.89
N ASN A 271 -11.11 5.07 36.14
CA ASN A 271 -12.05 4.36 35.27
C ASN A 271 -13.16 3.68 36.09
N ALA A 272 -12.84 3.07 37.23
CA ALA A 272 -13.82 2.47 38.14
C ALA A 272 -14.77 3.50 38.79
N ARG A 273 -14.31 4.75 38.97
CA ARG A 273 -15.14 5.89 39.38
C ARG A 273 -16.05 6.42 38.27
N GLY A 274 -15.94 5.88 37.05
CA GLY A 274 -16.80 6.22 35.92
C GLY A 274 -16.25 7.28 34.98
N LEU A 275 -14.95 7.61 35.04
CA LEU A 275 -14.29 8.43 34.02
C LEU A 275 -13.90 7.54 32.83
N PRO A 276 -14.56 7.65 31.66
CA PRO A 276 -14.39 6.66 30.60
C PRO A 276 -13.17 6.98 29.71
N ALA A 277 -12.65 5.93 29.07
CA ALA A 277 -11.92 6.05 27.81
C ALA A 277 -12.86 5.65 26.66
N VAL A 278 -12.93 6.46 25.61
CA VAL A 278 -13.85 6.24 24.48
C VAL A 278 -13.05 6.24 23.18
N PRO A 279 -13.24 5.27 22.27
CA PRO A 279 -12.52 5.26 20.99
C PRO A 279 -12.82 6.53 20.19
N CYS A 280 -11.80 7.05 19.50
CA CYS A 280 -11.97 8.15 18.56
C CYS A 280 -12.80 7.69 17.34
N PRO A 281 -13.51 8.61 16.67
CA PRO A 281 -14.22 8.32 15.43
C PRO A 281 -13.34 7.59 14.41
N GLY A 282 -13.82 6.45 13.91
CA GLY A 282 -13.13 5.64 12.91
C GLY A 282 -11.92 4.85 13.40
N ALA A 283 -11.54 4.93 14.68
CA ALA A 283 -10.33 4.26 15.20
C ALA A 283 -10.45 2.73 15.18
N ARG A 284 -11.57 2.19 15.67
CA ARG A 284 -11.78 0.73 15.71
C ARG A 284 -11.90 0.15 14.30
N GLU A 285 -12.60 0.86 13.43
CA GLU A 285 -12.79 0.49 12.03
C GLU A 285 -11.47 0.52 11.27
N MET A 286 -10.64 1.55 11.49
CA MET A 286 -9.31 1.64 10.90
C MET A 286 -8.40 0.49 11.37
N LEU A 287 -8.33 0.21 12.67
CA LEU A 287 -7.52 -0.89 13.21
C LEU A 287 -8.00 -2.26 12.72
N GLY A 288 -9.32 -2.46 12.63
CA GLY A 288 -9.91 -3.67 12.06
C GLY A 288 -9.53 -3.85 10.59
N TRP A 289 -9.63 -2.78 9.80
CA TRP A 289 -9.21 -2.80 8.40
C TRP A 289 -7.70 -3.04 8.25
N LEU A 290 -6.85 -2.38 9.04
CA LEU A 290 -5.40 -2.57 9.00
C LEU A 290 -5.00 -4.00 9.33
N THR A 291 -5.65 -4.60 10.34
CA THR A 291 -5.45 -6.00 10.71
C THR A 291 -5.84 -6.94 9.57
N GLU A 292 -7.03 -6.74 9.01
CA GLU A 292 -7.50 -7.54 7.87
C GLU A 292 -6.61 -7.37 6.63
N TYR A 293 -6.14 -6.15 6.37
CA TYR A 293 -5.23 -5.86 5.26
C TYR A 293 -3.89 -6.57 5.45
N ARG A 294 -3.28 -6.44 6.64
CA ARG A 294 -2.05 -7.15 7.01
C ARG A 294 -2.19 -8.66 6.86
N ASP A 295 -3.31 -9.23 7.28
CA ASP A 295 -3.52 -10.69 7.22
C ASP A 295 -3.76 -11.20 5.78
N LYS A 296 -4.34 -10.38 4.90
CA LYS A 296 -4.57 -10.71 3.49
C LYS A 296 -3.35 -10.49 2.59
N HIS A 297 -2.47 -9.55 2.95
CA HIS A 297 -1.35 -9.13 2.11
C HIS A 297 -0.01 -9.52 2.75
N CYS A 298 0.69 -10.47 2.13
CA CYS A 298 2.01 -10.91 2.60
C CYS A 298 3.15 -9.96 2.22
N TYR A 299 2.89 -8.94 1.38
CA TYR A 299 3.89 -7.98 0.92
C TYR A 299 3.26 -6.61 0.58
N PRO A 300 3.85 -5.47 1.01
CA PRO A 300 4.91 -5.42 2.04
C PRO A 300 4.37 -5.94 3.38
N PRO A 301 5.20 -6.54 4.26
CA PRO A 301 4.75 -6.82 5.61
C PRO A 301 4.48 -5.50 6.34
N ILE A 302 3.38 -5.47 7.10
CA ILE A 302 2.89 -4.27 7.78
C ILE A 302 2.96 -4.49 9.28
N HIS A 303 3.63 -3.57 9.94
CA HIS A 303 3.75 -3.50 11.39
C HIS A 303 2.92 -2.36 11.93
N ILE A 304 2.21 -2.61 13.03
CA ILE A 304 1.30 -1.65 13.64
C ILE A 304 1.80 -1.41 15.06
N GLY A 305 2.39 -0.25 15.33
CA GLY A 305 2.98 0.07 16.63
C GLY A 305 2.32 1.28 17.29
N LEU A 306 2.80 1.59 18.48
CA LEU A 306 2.42 2.78 19.25
C LEU A 306 3.63 3.72 19.39
N LEU A 307 3.38 5.01 19.25
CA LEU A 307 4.33 6.09 19.54
C LEU A 307 3.62 7.11 20.42
N THR A 308 3.68 6.93 21.74
CA THR A 308 2.85 7.68 22.68
C THR A 308 3.64 8.29 23.83
N GLY A 309 3.20 9.46 24.29
CA GLY A 309 3.71 10.09 25.51
C GLY A 309 3.32 9.37 26.80
N ASN A 310 2.36 8.43 26.76
CA ASN A 310 1.96 7.66 27.93
C ASN A 310 3.01 6.62 28.32
N SER A 311 3.12 6.34 29.62
CA SER A 311 3.78 5.12 30.11
C SER A 311 3.09 3.87 29.56
N ARG A 312 3.86 2.79 29.37
CA ARG A 312 3.34 1.54 28.79
C ARG A 312 2.11 0.97 29.51
N PRO A 313 2.06 0.86 30.85
CA PRO A 313 0.89 0.34 31.53
C PRO A 313 -0.38 1.18 31.27
N ASN A 314 -0.23 2.51 31.27
CA ASN A 314 -1.34 3.43 31.09
C ASN A 314 -1.85 3.44 29.65
N ALA A 315 -0.95 3.43 28.68
CA ALA A 315 -1.27 3.29 27.26
C ALA A 315 -2.18 2.08 27.02
N LEU A 316 -1.77 0.91 27.52
CA LEU A 316 -2.52 -0.34 27.34
C LEU A 316 -3.85 -0.35 28.10
N LEU A 317 -3.89 0.26 29.28
CA LEU A 317 -5.13 0.41 30.04
C LEU A 317 -6.15 1.27 29.31
N LYS A 318 -5.73 2.45 28.80
CA LYS A 318 -6.60 3.36 28.04
C LYS A 318 -7.20 2.67 26.82
N LEU A 319 -6.38 1.96 26.05
CA LEU A 319 -6.83 1.20 24.88
C LEU A 319 -7.88 0.13 25.29
N ARG A 320 -7.61 -0.66 26.33
CA ARG A 320 -8.57 -1.65 26.84
C ARG A 320 -9.87 -1.03 27.34
N ALA A 321 -9.80 0.07 28.08
CA ALA A 321 -10.96 0.80 28.58
C ALA A 321 -11.80 1.39 27.42
N ALA A 322 -11.14 1.83 26.34
CA ALA A 322 -11.78 2.23 25.09
C ALA A 322 -12.22 1.04 24.21
N GLY A 323 -12.10 -0.21 24.69
CA GLY A 323 -12.44 -1.43 23.97
C GLY A 323 -11.68 -1.63 22.67
N ILE A 324 -10.42 -1.21 22.62
CA ILE A 324 -9.47 -1.48 21.54
C ILE A 324 -8.62 -2.69 21.96
N ASP A 325 -8.51 -3.67 21.07
CA ASP A 325 -7.71 -4.86 21.32
C ASP A 325 -6.22 -4.54 21.19
N THR A 326 -5.50 -4.64 22.31
CA THR A 326 -4.06 -4.40 22.38
C THR A 326 -3.22 -5.43 21.62
N SER A 327 -3.79 -6.60 21.26
CA SER A 327 -3.10 -7.61 20.44
C SER A 327 -2.85 -7.15 19.00
N THR A 328 -3.54 -6.09 18.57
CA THR A 328 -3.34 -5.46 17.26
C THR A 328 -1.94 -4.87 17.09
N PHE A 329 -1.31 -4.45 18.20
CA PHE A 329 -0.08 -3.67 18.19
C PHE A 329 1.16 -4.53 18.47
N ASP A 330 2.17 -4.33 17.64
CA ASP A 330 3.53 -4.83 17.79
C ASP A 330 4.25 -4.05 18.90
N LEU A 331 4.06 -4.48 20.15
CA LEU A 331 4.61 -3.78 21.32
C LEU A 331 6.15 -3.78 21.37
N GLU A 332 6.80 -4.64 20.60
CA GLU A 332 8.26 -4.77 20.50
C GLU A 332 8.90 -3.57 19.78
N ILE A 333 8.15 -2.95 18.87
CA ILE A 333 8.58 -1.77 18.10
C ILE A 333 7.99 -0.47 18.64
N SER A 334 7.13 -0.57 19.66
CA SER A 334 6.41 0.57 20.24
C SER A 334 7.25 1.33 21.26
N SER A 335 6.99 2.63 21.40
CA SER A 335 7.68 3.53 22.33
C SER A 335 6.71 4.30 23.23
N PHE A 336 7.13 4.49 24.48
CA PHE A 336 6.31 4.94 25.60
C PHE A 336 7.04 6.03 26.39
N GLY A 337 6.30 7.01 26.91
CA GLY A 337 6.84 8.24 27.49
C GLY A 337 7.24 8.18 28.96
N ASP A 338 7.42 6.98 29.52
CA ASP A 338 8.04 6.75 30.83
C ASP A 338 9.59 6.81 30.79
N VAL A 339 10.19 6.64 29.61
CA VAL A 339 11.65 6.63 29.42
C VAL A 339 12.16 7.90 28.77
N HIS A 340 11.38 8.51 27.87
CA HIS A 340 11.84 9.57 26.97
C HIS A 340 11.15 10.91 27.27
N PRO A 341 11.90 12.03 27.31
CA PRO A 341 11.36 13.34 27.66
C PRO A 341 10.64 14.05 26.50
N ASP A 342 10.79 13.59 25.25
CA ASP A 342 10.23 14.26 24.09
C ASP A 342 9.85 13.29 22.96
N ARG A 343 9.04 13.77 22.01
CA ARG A 343 8.51 12.97 20.89
C ARG A 343 9.60 12.48 19.95
N HIS A 344 10.67 13.24 19.77
CA HIS A 344 11.78 12.87 18.88
C HIS A 344 12.62 11.76 19.51
N THR A 345 12.90 11.82 20.81
CA THR A 345 13.57 10.71 21.52
C THR A 345 12.70 9.45 21.59
N LEU A 346 11.37 9.57 21.69
CA LEU A 346 10.44 8.44 21.52
C LEU A 346 10.55 7.80 20.13
N PHE A 347 10.59 8.61 19.07
CA PHE A 347 10.72 8.10 17.71
C PHE A 347 12.03 7.33 17.53
N HIS A 348 13.17 7.88 17.99
CA HIS A 348 14.47 7.21 17.86
C HIS A 348 14.54 5.88 18.59
N ASP A 349 13.84 5.74 19.72
CA ASP A 349 13.71 4.46 20.42
C ASP A 349 12.91 3.44 19.59
N SER A 350 11.76 3.83 19.02
CA SER A 350 10.98 2.98 18.13
C SER A 350 11.78 2.58 16.89
N PHE A 351 12.51 3.54 16.30
CA PHE A 351 13.37 3.32 15.15
C PHE A 351 14.52 2.35 15.46
N ALA A 352 15.18 2.48 16.61
CA ALA A 352 16.22 1.57 17.03
C ALA A 352 15.69 0.15 17.27
N LYS A 353 14.50 0.00 17.87
CA LYS A 353 13.81 -1.28 18.05
C LYS A 353 13.46 -1.93 16.71
N LEU A 354 12.92 -1.14 15.77
CA LEU A 354 12.65 -1.59 14.40
C LEU A 354 13.91 -2.12 13.70
N GLN A 355 15.01 -1.37 13.78
CA GLN A 355 16.29 -1.80 13.21
C GLN A 355 16.84 -3.06 13.89
N ALA A 356 16.61 -3.23 15.19
CA ALA A 356 17.00 -4.45 15.90
C ALA A 356 16.18 -5.67 15.50
N CYS A 357 14.87 -5.51 15.28
CA CYS A 357 13.96 -6.60 14.90
C CYS A 357 14.11 -7.02 13.43
N TYR A 358 14.28 -6.05 12.51
CA TYR A 358 14.16 -6.30 11.07
C TYR A 358 15.41 -5.90 10.26
N GLY A 359 16.45 -5.38 10.92
CA GLY A 359 17.72 -5.02 10.31
C GLY A 359 17.81 -3.57 9.82
N LEU A 360 18.99 -3.20 9.34
CA LEU A 360 19.35 -1.83 8.95
C LEU A 360 18.70 -1.35 7.64
N GLY A 361 17.90 -2.19 6.98
CA GLY A 361 17.18 -1.85 5.75
C GLY A 361 15.92 -1.01 5.99
N ILE A 362 15.47 -0.89 7.24
CA ILE A 362 14.35 0.02 7.60
C ILE A 362 14.84 1.46 7.55
N ASN A 363 14.16 2.25 6.74
CA ASN A 363 14.37 3.69 6.61
C ASN A 363 13.17 4.45 7.17
N ALA A 364 13.38 5.71 7.56
CA ALA A 364 12.32 6.56 8.10
C ALA A 364 11.13 6.73 7.14
N HIS A 365 11.35 6.70 5.82
CA HIS A 365 10.28 6.82 4.82
C HIS A 365 9.33 5.61 4.77
N ASN A 366 9.67 4.50 5.42
CA ASN A 366 8.79 3.34 5.58
C ASN A 366 7.85 3.48 6.78
N ILE A 367 8.03 4.53 7.58
CA ILE A 367 7.31 4.75 8.83
C ILE A 367 6.29 5.86 8.60
N ILE A 368 5.06 5.58 9.01
CA ILE A 368 3.94 6.50 8.99
C ILE A 368 3.56 6.79 10.44
N ILE A 369 3.72 8.03 10.86
CA ILE A 369 3.27 8.48 12.18
C ILE A 369 1.81 8.96 12.05
N VAL A 370 0.97 8.56 12.98
CA VAL A 370 -0.44 8.96 13.03
C VAL A 370 -0.70 9.64 14.37
N GLY A 371 -1.14 10.89 14.34
CA GLY A 371 -1.34 11.71 15.54
C GLY A 371 -2.33 12.86 15.33
N ASP A 372 -2.76 13.49 16.43
CA ASP A 372 -3.73 14.60 16.42
C ASP A 372 -3.11 15.95 16.81
N THR A 373 -1.81 15.99 17.11
CA THR A 373 -1.15 17.20 17.59
C THR A 373 -0.10 17.74 16.61
N PRO A 374 0.22 19.06 16.69
CA PRO A 374 1.35 19.62 15.97
C PRO A 374 2.68 18.92 16.24
N LEU A 375 2.88 18.40 17.46
CA LEU A 375 4.11 17.72 17.85
C LEU A 375 4.28 16.39 17.10
N ASP A 376 3.20 15.71 16.73
CA ASP A 376 3.27 14.48 15.93
C ASP A 376 3.71 14.80 14.48
N VAL A 377 3.16 15.88 13.90
CA VAL A 377 3.53 16.36 12.57
C VAL A 377 4.98 16.83 12.53
N GLU A 378 5.41 17.60 13.52
CA GLU A 378 6.80 18.06 13.64
C GLU A 378 7.77 16.89 13.82
N CYS A 379 7.45 15.94 14.69
CA CYS A 379 8.28 14.76 14.94
C CYS A 379 8.49 13.94 13.65
N ALA A 380 7.41 13.67 12.91
CA ALA A 380 7.48 12.90 11.67
C ALA A 380 8.33 13.61 10.61
N LYS A 381 8.13 14.91 10.42
CA LYS A 381 8.87 15.71 9.44
C LYS A 381 10.36 15.80 9.76
N GLN A 382 10.71 16.05 11.02
CA GLN A 382 12.11 16.08 11.46
C GLN A 382 12.79 14.73 11.28
N SER A 383 12.02 13.65 11.40
CA SER A 383 12.52 12.27 11.28
C SER A 383 12.54 11.75 9.84
N GLY A 384 11.94 12.45 8.88
CA GLY A 384 11.83 12.00 7.49
C GLY A 384 10.78 10.90 7.27
N CYS A 385 9.79 10.82 8.16
CA CYS A 385 8.65 9.91 8.09
C CYS A 385 7.48 10.54 7.35
N SER A 386 6.57 9.70 6.85
CA SER A 386 5.26 10.18 6.43
C SER A 386 4.38 10.43 7.67
N VAL A 387 3.41 11.33 7.55
CA VAL A 387 2.50 11.66 8.65
C VAL A 387 1.05 11.81 8.22
N ILE A 388 0.18 11.20 9.02
CA ILE A 388 -1.27 11.35 8.95
C ILE A 388 -1.70 12.14 10.19
N ALA A 389 -2.23 13.34 9.98
CA ALA A 389 -2.79 14.16 11.04
C ALA A 389 -4.30 13.97 11.13
N VAL A 390 -4.82 13.60 12.30
CA VAL A 390 -6.26 13.35 12.50
C VAL A 390 -6.86 14.33 13.51
N ALA A 391 -7.91 15.05 13.11
CA ALA A 391 -8.54 16.09 13.94
C ALA A 391 -9.59 15.52 14.92
N THR A 392 -9.23 14.48 15.66
CA THR A 392 -10.10 13.86 16.68
C THR A 392 -9.80 14.29 18.11
N GLY A 393 -8.69 15.02 18.31
CA GLY A 393 -8.31 15.68 19.56
C GLY A 393 -8.68 17.16 19.60
N SER A 394 -7.78 17.99 20.14
CA SER A 394 -8.05 19.41 20.44
C SER A 394 -7.85 20.36 19.25
N TYR A 395 -7.20 19.91 18.18
CA TYR A 395 -6.91 20.69 16.98
C TYR A 395 -7.89 20.37 15.85
N LYS A 396 -8.30 21.39 15.09
CA LYS A 396 -9.17 21.19 13.92
C LYS A 396 -8.35 20.78 12.71
N VAL A 397 -9.04 20.18 11.72
CA VAL A 397 -8.43 19.78 10.44
C VAL A 397 -7.69 20.95 9.79
N ASP A 398 -8.30 22.14 9.78
CA ASP A 398 -7.69 23.34 9.18
C ASP A 398 -6.37 23.74 9.88
N ASP A 399 -6.31 23.61 11.22
CA ASP A 399 -5.12 23.96 12.00
C ASP A 399 -3.98 22.96 11.72
N LEU A 400 -4.30 21.66 11.66
CA LEU A 400 -3.34 20.61 11.36
C LEU A 400 -2.87 20.67 9.90
N ALA A 401 -3.74 21.02 8.96
CA ALA A 401 -3.41 21.14 7.55
C ALA A 401 -2.38 22.25 7.27
N LEU A 402 -2.35 23.33 8.08
CA LEU A 402 -1.32 24.38 7.99
C LEU A 402 0.10 23.86 8.23
N LEU A 403 0.23 22.77 8.98
CA LEU A 403 1.49 22.10 9.23
C LEU A 403 1.92 21.20 8.07
N GLN A 404 1.11 21.10 7.01
CA GLN A 404 1.35 20.32 5.80
C GLN A 404 1.70 18.84 6.06
N PRO A 405 0.87 18.07 6.78
CA PRO A 405 1.03 16.62 6.86
C PRO A 405 0.83 15.98 5.47
N ASP A 406 1.31 14.73 5.28
CA ASP A 406 1.10 14.01 4.02
C ASP A 406 -0.37 13.67 3.78
N PHE A 407 -1.12 13.47 4.86
CA PHE A 407 -2.58 13.36 4.83
C PHE A 407 -3.20 14.00 6.07
N CYS A 408 -4.35 14.65 5.91
CA CYS A 408 -5.10 15.23 7.04
C CYS A 408 -6.57 14.84 6.94
N CYS A 409 -7.15 14.38 8.03
CA CYS A 409 -8.53 13.91 8.07
C CYS A 409 -9.27 14.27 9.36
N SER A 410 -10.59 14.18 9.33
CA SER A 410 -11.46 14.49 10.48
C SER A 410 -11.70 13.28 11.40
N GLN A 411 -11.46 12.08 10.89
CA GLN A 411 -11.58 10.80 11.58
C GLN A 411 -10.61 9.79 10.95
N LEU A 412 -10.17 8.79 11.72
CA LEU A 412 -9.09 7.90 11.27
C LEU A 412 -9.43 7.11 10.01
N LEU A 413 -10.66 6.64 9.86
CA LEU A 413 -11.07 5.77 8.74
C LEU A 413 -10.88 6.43 7.36
N GLU A 414 -10.93 7.76 7.27
CA GLU A 414 -10.71 8.52 6.03
C GLU A 414 -9.29 8.34 5.46
N ALA A 415 -8.31 7.96 6.29
CA ALA A 415 -6.94 7.71 5.86
C ALA A 415 -6.73 6.32 5.24
N LYS A 416 -7.78 5.50 5.12
CA LYS A 416 -7.71 4.11 4.64
C LYS A 416 -7.10 4.03 3.24
N ASP A 417 -7.64 4.79 2.30
CA ASP A 417 -7.20 4.72 0.90
C ASP A 417 -5.79 5.29 0.74
N PHE A 418 -5.44 6.31 1.54
CA PHE A 418 -4.07 6.83 1.60
C PHE A 418 -3.09 5.77 2.11
N LEU A 419 -3.40 5.07 3.20
CA LEU A 419 -2.58 3.98 3.74
C LEU A 419 -2.45 2.83 2.73
N ALA A 420 -3.56 2.41 2.10
CA ALA A 420 -3.54 1.37 1.06
C ALA A 420 -2.62 1.76 -0.09
N LEU A 421 -2.71 3.01 -0.57
CA LEU A 421 -1.81 3.54 -1.58
C LEU A 421 -0.37 3.52 -1.08
N MET A 422 -0.07 3.96 0.14
CA MET A 422 1.29 3.93 0.69
C MET A 422 1.85 2.51 0.79
N PHE A 423 1.02 1.50 1.10
CA PHE A 423 1.45 0.10 1.13
C PHE A 423 1.71 -0.47 -0.27
N ILE A 424 0.86 -0.15 -1.25
CA ILE A 424 1.07 -0.54 -2.66
C ILE A 424 2.29 0.19 -3.23
N HIS A 425 2.44 1.47 -2.90
CA HIS A 425 3.54 2.29 -3.38
C HIS A 425 4.85 1.97 -2.65
N SER A 426 4.89 1.54 -1.39
CA SER A 426 6.14 1.11 -0.79
C SER A 426 6.64 -0.21 -1.38
N SER A 427 5.74 -1.08 -1.86
CA SER A 427 6.11 -2.16 -2.76
C SER A 427 6.60 -1.71 -4.16
N GLN A 428 6.52 -0.41 -4.50
CA GLN A 428 6.87 0.14 -5.83
C GLN A 428 7.72 1.44 -5.85
N ARG A 429 8.03 2.13 -4.74
CA ARG A 429 8.43 3.57 -4.82
C ARG A 429 9.91 3.83 -5.08
N GLY A 430 10.15 4.57 -6.16
CA GLY A 430 10.88 5.83 -6.16
C GLY A 430 9.96 7.03 -5.87
N ALA A 431 10.43 8.02 -5.11
CA ALA A 431 9.64 9.07 -4.46
C ALA A 431 9.03 10.18 -5.37
N ALA A 432 8.86 9.96 -6.67
CA ALA A 432 8.44 11.02 -7.60
C ALA A 432 6.92 11.04 -7.93
N GLU A 433 6.16 10.01 -7.55
CA GLU A 433 4.78 9.83 -8.05
C GLU A 433 3.65 10.37 -7.16
N VAL A 434 3.90 10.80 -5.92
CA VAL A 434 2.87 11.55 -5.16
C VAL A 434 2.54 12.86 -5.86
N GLU A 435 3.54 13.53 -6.43
CA GLU A 435 3.33 14.75 -7.22
C GLU A 435 2.71 14.47 -8.60
N SER A 436 2.89 13.28 -9.16
CA SER A 436 2.36 12.90 -10.49
C SER A 436 0.95 12.31 -10.45
N PHE A 437 0.51 11.76 -9.31
CA PHE A 437 -0.88 11.30 -9.08
C PHE A 437 -1.88 12.46 -9.20
N VAL A 438 -1.42 13.70 -8.99
CA VAL A 438 -2.18 14.93 -9.23
C VAL A 438 -2.20 15.34 -10.71
N LYS A 439 -1.35 14.78 -11.58
CA LYS A 439 -1.20 15.29 -12.94
C LYS A 439 -1.29 14.32 -14.10
N GLN A 440 -0.68 13.13 -14.15
CA GLN A 440 -0.61 12.40 -15.43
C GLN A 440 -0.41 10.88 -15.28
N GLY A 441 -1.48 10.09 -15.45
CA GLY A 441 -1.41 8.63 -15.57
C GLY A 441 -2.16 8.13 -16.81
N LYS A 442 -1.47 8.03 -17.96
CA LYS A 442 -2.06 7.55 -19.23
C LYS A 442 -2.03 6.02 -19.32
N ALA A 443 -3.18 5.38 -19.11
CA ALA A 443 -3.54 4.09 -19.68
C ALA A 443 -4.81 4.26 -20.55
N ALA A 444 -4.92 3.47 -21.62
CA ALA A 444 -6.09 3.44 -22.50
C ALA A 444 -6.84 2.13 -22.30
N GLU A 445 -8.16 2.23 -22.11
CA GLU A 445 -9.09 1.11 -22.17
C GLU A 445 -9.93 1.30 -23.44
N ILE A 446 -10.05 0.25 -24.26
CA ILE A 446 -10.80 0.32 -25.52
C ILE A 446 -12.13 -0.41 -25.34
N SER A 447 -13.21 0.36 -25.27
CA SER A 447 -14.56 -0.17 -25.30
C SER A 447 -14.99 -0.37 -26.75
N ILE A 448 -15.12 -1.64 -27.17
CA ILE A 448 -15.73 -1.95 -28.47
C ILE A 448 -17.24 -1.86 -28.27
N GLY A 449 -17.81 -0.73 -28.70
CA GLY A 449 -19.23 -0.41 -28.57
C GLY A 449 -20.15 -1.40 -29.30
N LYS A 450 -21.38 -1.50 -28.76
CA LYS A 450 -22.46 -2.43 -29.12
C LYS A 450 -22.73 -2.63 -30.60
#